data_AF-A0A843BYJ0-F1
#
_entry.id   AF-A0A843BYJ0-F1
#
_cell.length_a   1.000
_cell.length_b   1.000
_cell.length_c   1.000
_cell.angle_alpha   90.00
_cell.angle_beta   90.00
_cell.angle_gamma   90.00
#
_symmetry.space_group_name_H-M   'P 1'
#
loop_
_entity.id
_entity.type
_entity.pdbx_description
1 polymer ?
#
loop_
_entity_poly.entity_id
_entity_poly.type
_entity_poly.pdbx_seq_one_letter_code
_entity_poly.pdbx_strand_id
1 'polypeptide(L)'
;MDEVLELLEKTAKRTQKVFDGKKESSSEQTKIFEQVLKSNKSTEKQKIRALLGKTFMLDRLEMLSSQLSVLYVLQIFAFKVKVLDVSVSNINEQLAKSGALDKGEELKNIKKNIDSLKILVEAQYKSLTEIRESQNKDLTYIF
;
A
#
# COMPACT_ATOMS: atom_id res chain seq x y z
N MET A 1 -1.04 -1.69 -17.11
CA MET A 1 -2.19 -1.58 -16.15
C MET A 1 -2.66 -2.89 -15.57
N ASP A 2 -2.98 -3.92 -16.35
CA ASP A 2 -3.49 -5.19 -15.80
C ASP A 2 -2.46 -5.89 -14.91
N GLU A 3 -1.22 -5.95 -15.39
CA GLU A 3 -0.08 -6.40 -14.61
C GLU A 3 0.12 -5.58 -13.32
N VAL A 4 0.00 -4.25 -13.41
CA VAL A 4 0.15 -3.35 -12.24
C VAL A 4 -0.94 -3.62 -11.20
N LEU A 5 -2.18 -3.82 -11.64
CA LEU A 5 -3.30 -4.17 -10.76
C LEU A 5 -3.07 -5.52 -10.08
N GLU A 6 -2.62 -6.54 -10.82
CA GLU A 6 -2.32 -7.86 -10.27
C GLU A 6 -1.18 -7.78 -9.25
N LEU A 7 -0.11 -7.05 -9.58
CA LEU A 7 1.04 -6.86 -8.70
C LEU A 7 0.66 -6.09 -7.42
N LEU A 8 -0.14 -5.04 -7.55
CA LEU A 8 -0.69 -4.31 -6.41
C LEU A 8 -1.56 -5.21 -5.54
N GLU A 9 -2.44 -6.02 -6.13
CA GLU A 9 -3.31 -6.97 -5.41
C GLU A 9 -2.48 -7.99 -4.63
N LYS A 10 -1.52 -8.62 -5.30
CA LYS A 10 -0.61 -9.60 -4.71
C LYS A 10 0.20 -8.99 -3.57
N THR A 11 0.66 -7.75 -3.73
CA THR A 11 1.43 -7.04 -2.71
C THR A 11 0.55 -6.70 -1.50
N ALA A 12 -0.65 -6.15 -1.70
CA ALA A 12 -1.58 -5.86 -0.62
C ALA A 12 -1.97 -7.13 0.16
N LYS A 13 -2.31 -8.24 -0.53
CA LYS A 13 -2.62 -9.52 0.13
C LYS A 13 -1.46 -10.04 0.97
N ARG A 14 -0.22 -9.93 0.47
CA ARG A 14 0.97 -10.31 1.24
C ARG A 14 1.18 -9.42 2.46
N THR A 15 1.08 -8.10 2.31
CA THR A 15 1.21 -7.16 3.44
C THR A 15 0.10 -7.36 4.46
N GLN A 16 -1.13 -7.63 4.01
CA GLN A 16 -2.29 -7.90 4.87
C GLN A 16 -2.06 -9.13 5.72
N LYS A 17 -1.59 -10.23 5.11
CA LYS A 17 -1.23 -11.45 5.84
C LYS A 17 -0.16 -11.20 6.91
N VAL A 18 0.86 -10.40 6.60
CA VAL A 18 1.91 -10.03 7.57
C VAL A 18 1.33 -9.17 8.69
N PHE A 19 0.51 -8.17 8.37
CA PHE A 19 -0.15 -7.30 9.34
C PHE A 19 -1.04 -8.11 10.29
N ASP A 20 -1.89 -8.99 9.78
CA ASP A 20 -2.81 -9.79 10.58
C ASP A 20 -2.05 -10.71 11.56
N GLY A 21 -1.01 -11.41 11.08
CA GLY A 21 -0.18 -12.24 11.95
C GLY A 21 0.59 -11.42 13.01
N LYS A 22 1.08 -10.23 12.65
CA LYS A 22 1.73 -9.32 13.61
C LYS A 22 0.75 -8.75 14.61
N LYS A 23 -0.50 -8.48 14.22
CA LYS A 23 -1.55 -7.96 15.09
C LYS A 23 -1.94 -8.97 16.15
N GLU A 24 -2.09 -10.24 15.76
CA GLU A 24 -2.39 -11.33 16.68
C GLU A 24 -1.27 -11.53 17.72
N SER A 25 -0.03 -11.72 17.25
CA SER A 25 1.14 -11.86 18.15
C SER A 25 1.38 -10.63 19.02
N SER A 26 1.08 -9.42 18.52
CA SER A 26 1.21 -8.18 19.27
C SER A 26 0.20 -8.06 20.41
N SER A 27 -1.02 -8.55 20.22
CA SER A 27 -2.04 -8.61 21.27
C SER A 27 -1.56 -9.44 22.47
N GLU A 28 -0.94 -10.60 22.21
CA GLU A 28 -0.40 -11.47 23.27
C GLU A 28 0.81 -10.85 23.97
N GLN A 29 1.80 -10.35 23.21
CA GLN A 29 3.00 -9.76 23.79
C GLN A 29 2.71 -8.44 24.53
N THR A 30 1.73 -7.65 24.08
CA THR A 30 1.31 -6.43 24.78
C THR A 30 0.82 -6.75 26.19
N LYS A 31 0.08 -7.85 26.39
CA LYS A 31 -0.35 -8.29 27.72
C LYS A 31 0.84 -8.62 28.62
N ILE A 32 1.86 -9.28 28.07
CA ILE A 32 3.10 -9.63 28.80
C ILE A 32 3.84 -8.35 29.22
N PHE A 33 4.02 -7.40 28.31
CA PHE A 33 4.66 -6.13 28.64
C PHE A 33 3.88 -5.35 29.71
N GLU A 34 2.56 -5.32 29.62
CA GLU A 34 1.73 -4.66 30.63
C GLU A 34 1.82 -5.32 32.01
N GLN A 35 1.93 -6.65 32.08
CA GLN A 35 2.17 -7.35 33.33
C GLN A 35 3.53 -6.97 33.94
N VAL A 36 4.59 -6.90 33.14
CA VAL A 36 5.92 -6.47 33.59
C VAL A 36 5.89 -5.02 34.07
N LEU A 37 5.20 -4.13 33.37
CA LEU A 37 5.08 -2.71 33.73
C LEU A 37 4.29 -2.50 35.03
N LYS A 38 3.23 -3.28 35.26
CA LYS A 38 2.37 -3.21 36.46
C LYS A 38 2.92 -3.99 37.66
N SER A 39 3.94 -4.82 37.47
CA SER A 39 4.50 -5.68 38.51
C SER A 39 5.41 -4.89 39.47
N ASN A 40 5.11 -4.99 40.76
CA ASN A 40 5.97 -4.49 41.84
C ASN A 40 7.25 -5.33 42.03
N LYS A 41 7.34 -6.51 41.41
CA LYS A 41 8.50 -7.41 41.47
C LYS A 41 9.49 -7.19 40.32
N SER A 42 9.12 -6.38 39.33
CA SER A 42 9.95 -6.12 38.15
C SER A 42 10.92 -4.98 38.42
N THR A 43 12.18 -5.19 38.04
CA THR A 43 13.23 -4.16 38.13
C THR A 43 12.96 -3.04 37.13
N GLU A 44 13.50 -1.84 37.40
CA GLU A 44 13.38 -0.71 36.47
C GLU A 44 13.94 -1.03 35.08
N LYS A 45 15.05 -1.78 35.00
CA LYS A 45 15.60 -2.25 33.71
C LYS A 45 14.61 -3.13 32.94
N GLN A 46 13.89 -4.02 33.62
CA GLN A 46 12.87 -4.87 32.99
C GLN A 46 11.67 -4.04 32.52
N LYS A 47 11.23 -3.05 33.29
CA LYS A 47 10.15 -2.15 32.91
C LYS A 47 10.52 -1.29 31.70
N ILE A 48 11.72 -0.71 31.66
CA ILE A 48 12.21 0.05 30.51
C ILE A 48 12.25 -0.84 29.25
N ARG A 49 12.74 -2.08 29.37
CA ARG A 49 12.78 -3.01 28.24
C ARG A 49 11.37 -3.36 27.74
N ALA A 50 10.42 -3.57 28.66
CA ALA A 50 9.03 -3.83 28.32
C ALA A 50 8.36 -2.63 27.64
N LEU A 51 8.64 -1.40 28.10
CA LEU A 51 8.15 -0.17 27.49
C LEU A 51 8.67 -0.04 26.06
N LEU A 52 9.98 -0.11 25.85
CA LEU A 52 10.60 -0.01 24.53
C LEU A 52 10.12 -1.11 23.57
N GLY A 53 10.03 -2.34 24.07
CA GLY A 53 9.49 -3.47 23.30
C GLY A 53 8.05 -3.24 22.85
N LYS A 54 7.19 -2.76 23.77
CA LYS A 54 5.79 -2.42 23.46
C LYS A 54 5.69 -1.32 22.41
N THR A 55 6.43 -0.22 22.58
CA THR A 55 6.42 0.90 21.63
C THR A 55 6.84 0.46 20.24
N PHE A 56 8.00 -0.21 20.13
CA PHE A 56 8.53 -0.65 18.83
C PHE A 56 7.58 -1.62 18.09
N MET A 57 6.85 -2.45 18.83
CA MET A 57 5.85 -3.32 18.23
C MET A 57 4.63 -2.57 17.70
N LEU A 58 4.15 -1.57 18.44
CA LEU A 58 3.04 -0.73 17.99
C LEU A 58 3.44 0.09 16.77
N ASP A 59 4.63 0.70 16.77
CA ASP A 59 5.16 1.46 15.64
C ASP A 59 5.26 0.60 14.37
N ARG A 60 5.75 -0.65 14.51
CA ARG A 60 5.79 -1.60 13.37
C ARG A 60 4.40 -1.94 12.85
N LEU A 61 3.40 -2.05 13.73
CA LEU A 61 2.03 -2.34 13.34
C LEU A 61 1.41 -1.16 12.59
N GLU A 62 1.62 0.05 13.08
CA GLU A 62 1.16 1.29 12.47
C GLU A 62 1.79 1.52 11.10
N MET A 63 3.09 1.24 10.96
CA MET A 63 3.79 1.29 9.68
C MET A 63 3.16 0.33 8.66
N LEU A 64 2.92 -0.93 9.04
CA LEU A 64 2.26 -1.91 8.15
C LEU A 64 0.83 -1.50 7.79
N SER A 65 0.09 -0.95 8.75
CA SER A 65 -1.26 -0.43 8.53
C SER A 65 -1.26 0.73 7.52
N SER A 66 -0.32 1.67 7.65
CA SER A 66 -0.15 2.79 6.73
C SER A 66 0.22 2.32 5.33
N GLN A 67 1.14 1.36 5.21
CA GLN A 67 1.51 0.74 3.93
C GLN A 67 0.30 0.09 3.25
N LEU A 68 -0.53 -0.63 4.00
CA LEU A 68 -1.77 -1.22 3.47
C LEU A 68 -2.73 -0.16 2.94
N SER A 69 -2.94 0.90 3.71
CA SER A 69 -3.81 2.01 3.30
C SER A 69 -3.37 2.61 1.96
N VAL A 70 -2.06 2.89 1.82
CA VAL A 70 -1.49 3.39 0.56
C VAL A 70 -1.66 2.40 -0.59
N LEU A 71 -1.41 1.11 -0.36
CA LEU A 71 -1.58 0.08 -1.38
C LEU A 71 -3.03 -0.01 -1.87
N TYR A 72 -4.02 0.06 -0.96
CA TYR A 72 -5.43 0.04 -1.33
C TYR A 72 -5.86 1.30 -2.11
N VAL A 73 -5.39 2.48 -1.69
CA VAL A 73 -5.64 3.73 -2.44
C VAL A 73 -5.07 3.63 -3.85
N LEU A 74 -3.84 3.12 -3.99
CA LEU A 74 -3.18 2.97 -5.29
C LEU A 74 -3.91 1.94 -6.18
N GLN A 75 -4.41 0.83 -5.62
CA GLN A 75 -5.25 -0.13 -6.35
C GLN A 75 -6.53 0.49 -6.88
N ILE A 76 -7.26 1.22 -6.04
CA ILE A 76 -8.51 1.88 -6.42
C ILE A 76 -8.24 2.88 -7.55
N PHE A 77 -7.15 3.65 -7.42
CA PHE A 77 -6.77 4.63 -8.43
C PHE A 77 -6.38 3.97 -9.74
N ALA A 78 -5.53 2.93 -9.71
CA ALA A 78 -5.15 2.14 -10.88
C ALA A 78 -6.39 1.55 -11.60
N PHE A 79 -7.35 1.05 -10.83
CA PHE A 79 -8.60 0.52 -11.37
C PHE A 79 -9.43 1.61 -12.06
N LYS A 80 -9.56 2.79 -11.45
CA LYS A 80 -10.26 3.93 -12.06
C LYS A 80 -9.60 4.39 -13.35
N VAL A 81 -8.27 4.43 -13.42
CA VAL A 81 -7.54 4.75 -14.66
C VAL A 81 -7.86 3.73 -15.76
N LYS A 82 -7.88 2.43 -15.42
CA LYS A 82 -8.27 1.37 -16.37
C LYS A 82 -9.72 1.55 -16.86
N VAL A 83 -10.66 1.83 -15.96
CA VAL A 83 -12.07 2.08 -16.33
C VAL A 83 -12.20 3.28 -17.27
N LEU A 84 -11.47 4.37 -17.01
CA LEU A 84 -11.44 5.54 -17.88
C LEU A 84 -10.92 5.19 -19.28
N ASP A 85 -9.82 4.43 -19.35
CA ASP A 85 -9.20 4.01 -20.61
C ASP A 85 -10.16 3.18 -21.49
N VAL A 86 -10.84 2.20 -20.88
CA VAL A 86 -11.85 1.37 -21.54
C VAL A 86 -13.04 2.23 -21.99
N SER A 87 -13.53 3.11 -21.13
CA SER A 87 -14.70 3.96 -21.42
C SER A 87 -14.42 4.93 -22.58
N VAL A 88 -13.26 5.58 -22.58
CA VAL A 88 -12.86 6.51 -23.65
C VAL A 88 -12.62 5.77 -24.96
N SER A 89 -12.06 4.56 -24.91
CA SER A 89 -11.89 3.73 -26.10
C SER A 89 -13.24 3.32 -26.71
N ASN A 90 -14.20 2.92 -25.88
CA ASN A 90 -15.57 2.60 -26.33
C ASN A 90 -16.29 3.82 -26.93
N ILE A 91 -16.18 5.00 -26.32
CA ILE A 91 -16.74 6.25 -26.87
C ILE A 91 -16.14 6.55 -28.25
N ASN A 92 -14.81 6.41 -28.38
CA ASN A 92 -14.12 6.65 -29.64
C ASN A 92 -14.58 5.69 -30.75
N GLU A 93 -14.78 4.40 -30.43
CA GLU A 93 -15.33 3.43 -31.37
C GLU A 93 -16.77 3.76 -31.79
N GLN A 94 -17.61 4.21 -30.86
CA GLN A 94 -18.99 4.58 -31.15
C GLN A 94 -19.08 5.82 -32.05
N LEU A 95 -18.25 6.84 -31.81
CA LEU A 95 -18.20 8.03 -32.65
C LEU A 95 -17.68 7.74 -34.06
N ALA A 96 -16.70 6.83 -34.18
CA ALA A 96 -16.22 6.36 -35.48
C ALA A 96 -17.34 5.65 -36.25
N LYS A 97 -18.16 4.83 -35.57
CA LYS A 97 -19.32 4.15 -36.17
C LYS A 97 -20.45 5.11 -36.55
N SER A 98 -20.64 6.20 -35.82
CA SER A 98 -21.71 7.16 -36.07
C SER A 98 -21.37 8.25 -37.09
N GLY A 99 -20.14 8.26 -37.64
CA GLY A 99 -19.65 9.30 -38.55
C GLY A 99 -19.45 10.67 -37.89
N ALA A 100 -19.51 10.76 -36.55
CA ALA A 100 -19.39 11.99 -35.78
C ALA A 100 -17.94 12.19 -35.31
N LEU A 101 -17.01 12.32 -36.26
CA LEU A 101 -15.56 12.36 -36.01
C LEU A 101 -15.03 13.71 -35.50
N ASP A 102 -15.84 14.77 -35.46
CA ASP A 102 -15.42 16.13 -35.09
C ASP A 102 -14.91 16.28 -33.65
N LYS A 103 -15.10 15.27 -32.77
CA LYS A 103 -14.54 15.25 -31.40
C LYS A 103 -13.19 14.55 -31.27
N GLY A 104 -12.52 14.23 -32.38
CA GLY A 104 -11.27 13.47 -32.39
C GLY A 104 -10.13 14.12 -31.59
N GLU A 105 -10.04 15.45 -31.57
CA GLU A 105 -8.98 16.17 -30.85
C GLU A 105 -9.16 16.15 -29.33
N GLU A 106 -10.40 16.36 -28.85
CA GLU A 106 -10.74 16.26 -27.41
C GLU A 106 -10.44 14.86 -26.87
N LEU A 107 -10.85 13.81 -27.60
CA LEU A 107 -10.58 12.42 -27.21
C LEU A 107 -9.11 12.09 -27.20
N LYS A 108 -8.34 12.64 -28.15
CA LYS A 108 -6.88 12.48 -28.19
C LYS A 108 -6.22 13.11 -26.96
N ASN A 109 -6.68 14.29 -26.54
CA ASN A 109 -6.18 14.94 -25.33
C ASN A 109 -6.55 14.15 -24.06
N ILE A 110 -7.77 13.63 -23.98
CA ILE A 110 -8.19 12.75 -22.87
C ILE A 110 -7.33 11.49 -22.81
N LYS A 111 -7.05 10.84 -23.95
CA LYS A 111 -6.16 9.67 -24.01
C LYS A 111 -4.76 9.98 -23.51
N LYS A 112 -4.16 11.12 -23.93
CA LYS A 112 -2.85 11.56 -23.41
C LYS A 112 -2.84 11.72 -21.89
N ASN A 113 -3.90 12.30 -21.34
CA ASN A 113 -4.04 12.46 -19.89
C ASN A 113 -4.13 11.09 -19.20
N ILE A 114 -4.91 10.15 -19.75
CA ILE A 114 -5.01 8.78 -19.25
C ILE A 114 -3.65 8.09 -19.27
N ASP A 115 -2.88 8.22 -20.36
CA ASP A 115 -1.55 7.62 -20.44
C ASP A 115 -0.58 8.22 -19.42
N SER A 116 -0.68 9.53 -19.17
CA SER A 116 0.08 10.20 -18.09
C SER A 116 -0.30 9.63 -16.72
N LEU A 117 -1.58 9.37 -16.47
CA LEU A 117 -2.04 8.74 -15.23
C LEU A 117 -1.52 7.30 -15.09
N LYS A 118 -1.48 6.51 -16.17
CA LYS A 118 -0.90 5.15 -16.15
C LYS A 118 0.57 5.18 -15.73
N ILE A 119 1.35 6.08 -16.33
CA ILE A 119 2.77 6.28 -15.99
C ILE A 119 2.95 6.64 -14.51
N LEU A 120 2.13 7.56 -13.99
CA LEU A 120 2.19 7.96 -12.58
C LEU A 120 1.87 6.78 -11.65
N VAL A 121 0.89 5.95 -11.99
CA VAL A 121 0.55 4.74 -11.21
C VAL A 121 1.71 3.74 -11.20
N GLU A 122 2.32 3.50 -12.36
CA GLU A 122 3.45 2.60 -12.51
C GLU A 122 4.68 3.09 -11.73
N ALA A 123 4.98 4.39 -11.83
CA ALA A 123 6.06 5.02 -11.07
C ALA A 123 5.82 4.93 -9.55
N GLN A 124 4.59 5.19 -9.10
CA GLN A 124 4.25 5.11 -7.68
C GLN A 124 4.36 3.68 -7.15
N TYR A 125 3.91 2.69 -7.93
CA TYR A 125 4.09 1.29 -7.58
C TYR A 125 5.57 0.92 -7.45
N LYS A 126 6.41 1.34 -8.41
CA LYS A 126 7.85 1.07 -8.38
C LYS A 126 8.54 1.70 -7.17
N SER A 127 8.19 2.94 -6.83
CA SER A 127 8.71 3.61 -5.63
C SER A 127 8.37 2.84 -4.34
N LEU A 128 7.16 2.31 -4.22
CA LEU A 128 6.77 1.48 -3.07
C LEU A 128 7.58 0.18 -2.98
N THR A 129 7.95 -0.43 -4.11
CA THR A 129 8.80 -1.62 -4.12
C THR A 129 10.25 -1.31 -3.71
N GLU A 130 10.81 -0.20 -4.16
CA GLU A 130 12.19 0.22 -3.83
C GLU A 130 12.34 0.55 -2.34
N ILE A 131 11.36 1.22 -1.74
CA ILE A 131 11.34 1.51 -0.29
C ILE A 131 11.34 0.22 0.54
N ARG A 132 10.65 -0.83 0.08
CA ARG A 132 10.62 -2.10 0.78
C ARG A 132 11.97 -2.84 0.73
N GLU A 133 12.67 -2.75 -0.40
CA GLU A 133 13.99 -3.38 -0.57
C GLU A 133 15.08 -2.70 0.24
N SER A 134 15.03 -1.37 0.41
CA SER A 134 15.97 -0.63 1.26
C SER A 134 15.72 -0.92 2.75
N GLN A 135 14.47 -0.95 3.20
CA GLN A 135 14.12 -1.25 4.60
C GLN A 135 14.57 -2.64 5.08
N ASN A 136 14.64 -3.63 4.18
CA ASN A 136 15.14 -4.97 4.50
C ASN A 136 16.65 -5.01 4.81
N LYS A 137 17.42 -3.99 4.39
CA LYS A 137 18.87 -3.93 4.63
C LYS A 137 19.19 -3.29 5.99
N ASP A 138 18.43 -2.26 6.35
CA ASP A 138 18.76 -1.42 7.51
C ASP A 138 18.26 -1.97 8.85
N LEU A 139 17.22 -2.82 8.85
CA LEU A 139 16.63 -3.35 10.09
C LEU A 139 17.36 -4.55 10.71
N THR A 140 18.45 -5.02 10.08
CA THR A 140 19.25 -6.15 10.60
C THR A 140 20.05 -5.78 11.86
N TYR A 141 20.16 -4.50 12.20
CA TYR A 141 21.08 -4.00 13.24
C TYR A 141 20.48 -3.75 14.63
N ILE A 142 19.18 -4.02 14.86
CA ILE A 142 18.51 -3.63 16.13
C ILE A 142 18.20 -4.82 17.07
N PHE A 143 18.60 -6.06 16.74
CA PHE A 143 18.48 -7.20 17.66
C PHE A 143 19.75 -8.04 17.73
#